data_AF-A0A926TKR2-F1
#
_entry.id   AF-A0A926TKR2-F1
#
_cell.length_a   1.000
_cell.length_b   1.000
_cell.length_c   1.000
_cell.angle_alpha   90.00
_cell.angle_beta   90.00
_cell.angle_gamma   90.00
#
_symmetry.space_group_name_H-M   'P 1'
#
loop_
_entity.id
_entity.type
_entity.pdbx_description
1 polymer ?
#
loop_
_entity_poly.entity_id
_entity_poly.type
_entity_poly.pdbx_seq_one_letter_code
_entity_poly.pdbx_strand_id
1 'polypeptide(L)'
;MEWLFASLMNARYCGQAHLFWLHTQAEPEQNQKLQHCHRRGEPVLGYRCGTRMPAPPSGYYWRLMPEYASLRIYQLETKDDD
;
A
#
# COMPACT_ATOMS: atom_id res chain seq x y z
N MET A 1 -2.24 -3.47 15.75
CA MET A 1 -1.10 -2.70 15.20
C MET A 1 0.22 -3.47 15.34
N GLU A 2 0.51 -4.10 16.49
CA GLU A 2 1.75 -4.88 16.70
C GLU A 2 1.98 -6.03 15.71
N TRP A 3 0.90 -6.72 15.31
CA TRP A 3 0.99 -7.83 14.35
C TRP A 3 1.40 -7.40 12.94
N LEU A 4 1.02 -6.18 12.50
CA LEU A 4 1.38 -5.64 11.19
C LEU A 4 2.85 -5.24 11.16
N PHE A 5 3.31 -4.66 12.27
CA PHE A 5 4.72 -4.33 12.47
C PHE A 5 5.60 -5.59 12.45
N ALA A 6 5.24 -6.64 13.21
CA ALA A 6 6.00 -7.89 13.22
C ALA A 6 6.05 -8.57 11.84
N SER A 7 4.93 -8.52 11.12
CA SER A 7 4.78 -8.99 9.74
C SER A 7 5.72 -8.30 8.76
N LEU A 8 5.76 -6.96 8.80
CA LEU A 8 6.65 -6.14 7.98
C LEU A 8 8.12 -6.45 8.28
N MET A 9 8.49 -6.53 9.55
CA MET A 9 9.84 -6.88 9.97
C MET A 9 10.26 -8.28 9.49
N ASN A 10 9.35 -9.26 9.51
CA ASN A 10 9.61 -10.61 9.02
C ASN A 10 9.84 -10.65 7.50
N ALA A 11 9.12 -9.82 6.74
CA ALA A 11 9.34 -9.62 5.30
C ALA A 11 10.59 -8.77 4.99
N ARG A 12 11.42 -8.48 6.01
CA ARG A 12 12.64 -7.64 5.92
C ARG A 12 12.38 -6.21 5.49
N TYR A 13 11.17 -5.70 5.70
CA TYR A 13 10.92 -4.26 5.63
C TYR A 13 11.52 -3.60 6.87
N CYS A 14 12.78 -3.19 6.76
CA CYS A 14 13.51 -2.47 7.79
C CYS A 14 13.39 -0.95 7.50
N GLY A 15 12.56 -0.22 8.25
CA GLY A 15 12.44 1.23 8.11
C GLY A 15 11.03 1.78 8.33
N GLN A 16 10.77 2.96 7.80
CA GLN A 16 9.44 3.58 7.81
C GLN A 16 8.53 2.87 6.79
N ALA A 17 7.35 2.48 7.24
CA ALA A 17 6.27 1.95 6.41
C ALA A 17 4.99 2.72 6.69
N HIS A 18 4.14 2.85 5.68
CA HIS A 18 2.93 3.67 5.74
C HIS A 18 1.69 2.82 5.50
N LEU A 19 0.70 2.93 6.38
CA LEU A 19 -0.61 2.31 6.20
C LEU A 19 -1.64 3.40 5.93
N PHE A 20 -2.27 3.36 4.76
CA PHE A 20 -3.31 4.28 4.35
C PHE A 20 -4.68 3.62 4.40
N TRP A 21 -5.65 4.32 4.98
CA TRP A 21 -7.06 3.98 4.80
C TRP A 21 -7.48 4.46 3.42
N LEU A 22 -7.86 3.51 2.56
CA LEU A 22 -8.21 3.80 1.17
C LEU A 22 -9.72 3.91 1.03
N HIS A 23 -10.18 5.07 0.58
CA HIS A 23 -11.57 5.29 0.19
C HIS A 23 -11.76 5.01 -1.30
N THR A 24 -12.99 4.66 -1.70
CA THR A 24 -13.34 4.39 -3.11
C THR A 24 -13.08 5.57 -4.03
N GLN A 25 -13.08 6.79 -3.49
CA GLN A 25 -12.63 7.99 -4.19
C GLN A 25 -11.24 8.34 -3.67
N ALA A 26 -10.21 8.07 -4.48
CA ALA A 26 -8.85 8.46 -4.14
C ALA A 26 -8.71 9.97 -4.29
N GLU A 27 -8.41 10.66 -3.19
CA GLU A 27 -8.15 12.10 -3.22
C GLU A 27 -6.78 12.38 -3.89
N PRO A 28 -6.66 13.48 -4.66
CA PRO A 28 -5.40 13.83 -5.31
C PRO A 28 -4.23 13.95 -4.33
N GLU A 29 -4.48 14.49 -3.13
CA GLU A 29 -3.48 14.63 -2.08
C GLU A 29 -3.01 13.26 -1.55
N GLN A 30 -3.93 12.31 -1.41
CA GLN A 30 -3.60 10.95 -1.00
C GLN A 30 -2.69 10.28 -2.04
N ASN A 31 -3.02 10.40 -3.33
CA ASN A 31 -2.18 9.87 -4.40
C ASN A 31 -0.77 10.47 -4.43
N GLN A 32 -0.64 11.77 -4.18
CA GLN A 32 0.67 12.43 -4.08
C GLN A 32 1.48 11.90 -2.89
N LYS A 33 0.84 11.68 -1.74
CA LYS A 33 1.50 11.08 -0.55
C LYS A 33 1.95 9.65 -0.83
N LEU A 34 1.10 8.82 -1.44
CA LEU A 34 1.43 7.44 -1.82
C LEU A 34 2.68 7.40 -2.72
N GLN A 35 2.71 8.23 -3.77
CA GLN A 35 3.84 8.33 -4.67
C GLN A 35 5.10 8.88 -4.00
N HIS A 36 4.96 9.81 -3.05
CA HIS A 36 6.10 10.37 -2.32
C HIS A 36 6.76 9.32 -1.42
N CYS A 37 5.97 8.60 -0.61
CA CYS A 37 6.47 7.53 0.26
C CYS A 37 7.13 6.42 -0.56
N HIS A 38 6.47 5.94 -1.63
CA HIS A 38 7.03 4.90 -2.48
C HIS A 38 8.35 5.34 -3.14
N ARG A 39 8.47 6.58 -3.62
CA ARG A 39 9.73 7.10 -4.20
C ARG A 39 10.88 7.17 -3.20
N ARG A 40 10.59 7.24 -1.89
CA ARG A 40 11.61 7.16 -0.84
C ARG A 40 12.03 5.72 -0.52
N GLY A 41 11.51 4.73 -1.26
CA GLY A 41 11.73 3.31 -0.99
C GLY A 41 10.98 2.81 0.24
N GLU A 42 10.00 3.59 0.74
CA GLU A 42 9.22 3.23 1.92
C GLU A 42 8.03 2.37 1.49
N PRO A 43 7.79 1.22 2.14
CA PRO A 43 6.64 0.39 1.84
C PRO A 43 5.33 1.15 2.08
N VAL A 44 4.45 1.09 1.09
CA VAL A 44 3.14 1.74 1.12
C VAL A 44 2.07 0.65 1.11
N LEU A 45 1.35 0.54 2.23
CA LEU A 45 0.25 -0.39 2.43
C LEU A 45 -1.08 0.35 2.36
N GLY A 46 -2.03 -0.24 1.64
CA GLY A 46 -3.41 0.19 1.56
C GLY A 46 -4.32 -0.78 2.29
N TYR A 47 -5.08 -0.27 3.26
CA TYR A 47 -6.22 -0.98 3.84
C TYR A 47 -7.52 -0.48 3.23
N ARG A 48 -8.33 -1.41 2.73
CA ARG A 48 -9.57 -1.10 2.02
C ARG A 48 -10.73 -0.84 2.97
N CYS A 49 -11.39 0.31 2.82
CA CYS A 49 -12.69 0.59 3.43
C CYS A 49 -13.80 0.61 2.37
N GLY A 50 -14.41 -0.54 2.05
CA GLY A 50 -15.56 -0.62 1.14
C GLY A 50 -15.53 -1.77 0.12
N THR A 51 -16.35 -1.68 -0.93
CA THR A 51 -16.55 -2.78 -1.89
C THR A 51 -15.46 -2.87 -2.96
N ARG A 52 -14.88 -1.74 -3.43
CA ARG A 52 -13.87 -1.70 -4.51
C ARG A 52 -12.57 -1.04 -4.06
N MET A 53 -11.44 -1.56 -4.53
CA MET A 53 -10.14 -0.91 -4.36
C MET A 53 -10.09 0.34 -5.25
N PRO A 54 -9.66 1.51 -4.74
CA PRO A 54 -9.47 2.66 -5.60
C PRO A 54 -8.37 2.40 -6.63
N ALA A 55 -8.45 3.13 -7.76
CA ALA A 55 -7.40 3.10 -8.75
C ALA A 55 -6.09 3.61 -8.11
N PRO A 56 -4.97 2.88 -8.29
CA PRO A 56 -3.66 3.35 -7.86
C PRO A 56 -3.23 4.57 -8.71
N PRO A 57 -2.26 5.37 -8.23
CA PRO A 57 -1.66 6.43 -9.03
C PRO A 57 -1.08 5.89 -10.35
N SER A 58 -0.99 6.74 -11.38
CA SER A 58 -0.41 6.34 -12.68
C SER A 58 1.00 5.78 -12.52
N GLY A 59 1.30 4.68 -13.23
CA GLY A 59 2.55 3.93 -13.11
C GLY A 59 2.61 2.93 -11.96
N TYR A 60 1.55 2.79 -11.16
CA TYR A 60 1.51 1.87 -10.02
C TYR A 60 0.36 0.87 -10.12
N TYR A 61 0.46 -0.21 -9.35
CA TYR A 61 -0.61 -1.17 -9.15
C TYR A 61 -0.71 -1.59 -7.67
N TRP A 62 -1.88 -2.11 -7.30
CA TRP A 62 -2.11 -2.68 -5.97
C TRP A 62 -1.89 -4.18 -6.00
N ARG A 63 -0.86 -4.67 -5.32
CA ARG A 63 -0.64 -6.10 -5.10
C ARG A 63 -1.34 -6.54 -3.82
N LEU A 64 -2.26 -7.49 -3.89
CA LEU A 64 -2.80 -8.10 -2.67
C LEU A 64 -1.67 -8.83 -1.94
N MET A 65 -1.53 -8.60 -0.63
CA MET A 65 -0.61 -9.38 0.19
C MET A 65 -1.30 -10.69 0.60
N PRO A 66 -0.90 -11.85 0.04
CA PRO A 66 -1.58 -13.13 0.28
C PRO A 66 -1.54 -13.55 1.76
N GLU A 67 -0.49 -13.17 2.48
CA GLU A 67 -0.32 -13.40 3.92
C GLU A 67 -1.43 -12.71 4.74
N TYR A 68 -2.06 -11.67 4.16
CA TYR A 68 -3.08 -10.84 4.80
C TYR A 68 -4.37 -10.75 3.97
N ALA A 69 -4.66 -11.78 3.17
CA ALA A 69 -5.82 -11.78 2.28
C ALA A 69 -7.16 -11.57 3.01
N SER A 70 -7.30 -12.06 4.25
CA SER A 70 -8.48 -11.88 5.09
C SER A 70 -8.69 -10.42 5.51
N LEU A 71 -7.59 -9.70 5.77
CA LEU A 71 -7.58 -8.27 6.10
C LEU A 71 -7.58 -7.38 4.86
N ARG A 72 -7.40 -7.98 3.68
CA ARG A 72 -7.42 -7.31 2.37
C ARG A 72 -6.44 -6.14 2.35
N ILE A 73 -5.21 -6.42 2.78
CA ILE A 73 -4.09 -5.46 2.73
C ILE A 73 -3.45 -5.56 1.36
N TYR A 74 -3.23 -4.40 0.75
CA TYR A 74 -2.57 -4.28 -0.53
C TYR A 74 -1.27 -3.51 -0.36
N GLN A 75 -0.26 -3.87 -1.13
CA GLN A 75 0.96 -3.11 -1.25
C GLN A 75 0.94 -2.34 -2.56
N LEU A 76 1.39 -1.09 -2.53
CA LEU A 76 1.62 -0.32 -3.75
C LEU A 76 2.95 -0.76 -4.37
N GLU A 77 2.92 -1.12 -5.64
CA GLU A 77 4.12 -1.47 -6.41
C GLU A 77 4.12 -0.72 -7.75
N THR A 78 5.30 -0.48 -8.31
CA THR A 78 5.45 0.06 -9.67
C THR A 78 5.04 -0.99 -10.69
N LYS A 79 4.32 -0.58 -11.72
CA LYS A 79 4.22 -1.40 -12.93
C LYS A 79 5.62 -1.40 -13.53
N ASP A 80 6.24 -2.56 -13.66
CA ASP A 80 7.49 -2.64 -14.42
C ASP A 80 7.16 -2.23 -15.86
N ASP A 81 7.82 -1.17 -16.33
CA ASP A 81 7.92 -0.91 -17.76
C ASP A 81 8.98 -1.90 -18.27
N ASP A 82 8.54 -2.95 -18.98
CA ASP A 82 9.43 -3.85 -19.75
C ASP A 82 10.38 -3.05 -20.66
#